data_AF-A0A1H8LYB4-F1
#
_entry.id   AF-A0A1H8LYB4-F1
#
_cell.length_a   1.000
_cell.length_b   1.000
_cell.length_c   1.000
_cell.angle_alpha   90.00
_cell.angle_beta   90.00
_cell.angle_gamma   90.00
#
_symmetry.space_group_name_H-M   'P 1'
#
loop_
_entity.id
_entity.type
_entity.pdbx_description
1 polymer ?
#
loop_
_entity_poly.entity_id
_entity_poly.type
_entity_poly.pdbx_seq_one_letter_code
_entity_poly.pdbx_strand_id
1 'polypeptide(L)'
;METVVFNKRSTAIIDLHERGYEVDFVITDGVIACVQDRSLIKAEDFEITEKYLFIDDCRLESNCLIFAVHIIDSDTKGILMASYHHSQNIS
;
A
#
# COMPACT_ATOMS: atom_id res chain seq x y z
N MET A 1 12.46 -14.48 4.23
CA MET A 1 11.40 -13.72 3.54
C MET A 1 12.01 -13.31 2.20
N GLU A 2 11.59 -13.94 1.10
CA GLU A 2 12.07 -13.55 -0.23
C GLU A 2 11.52 -12.16 -0.57
N THR A 3 12.38 -11.27 -1.04
CA THR A 3 11.98 -9.93 -1.48
C THR A 3 11.56 -10.02 -2.94
N VAL A 4 10.26 -9.97 -3.21
CA VAL A 4 9.74 -9.88 -4.58
C VAL A 4 10.00 -8.45 -5.08
N VAL A 5 10.66 -8.33 -6.23
CA VAL A 5 10.97 -7.04 -6.85
C VAL A 5 10.16 -6.89 -8.13
N PHE A 6 9.30 -5.87 -8.16
CA PHE A 6 8.51 -5.52 -9.34
C PHE A 6 9.13 -4.32 -10.06
N ASN A 7 9.29 -4.44 -11.38
CA ASN A 7 9.80 -3.33 -12.22
C ASN A 7 8.71 -2.32 -12.60
N LYS A 8 7.42 -2.65 -12.41
CA LYS A 8 6.28 -1.80 -12.74
C LYS A 8 5.22 -1.87 -11.65
N ARG A 9 4.68 -0.71 -11.28
CA ARG A 9 3.59 -0.55 -10.29
C ARG A 9 2.39 -1.42 -10.61
N SER A 10 1.93 -1.39 -11.86
CA SER A 10 0.78 -2.18 -12.32
C SER A 10 0.98 -3.68 -12.14
N THR A 11 2.20 -4.20 -12.33
CA THR A 11 2.48 -5.64 -12.18
C THR A 11 2.35 -6.07 -10.73
N ALA A 12 2.80 -5.25 -9.77
CA ALA A 12 2.62 -5.55 -8.34
C ALA A 12 1.13 -5.52 -7.93
N ILE A 13 0.35 -4.59 -8.47
CA ILE A 13 -1.09 -4.48 -8.18
C ILE A 13 -1.84 -5.70 -8.73
N ILE A 14 -1.52 -6.12 -9.96
CA ILE A 14 -2.12 -7.31 -10.59
C ILE A 14 -1.77 -8.56 -9.78
N ASP A 15 -0.50 -8.75 -9.41
CA ASP A 15 -0.07 -9.88 -8.59
C ASP A 15 -0.78 -9.93 -7.24
N LEU A 16 -0.89 -8.79 -6.56
CA LEU A 16 -1.63 -8.68 -5.30
C LEU A 16 -3.12 -9.02 -5.48
N HIS A 17 -3.76 -8.52 -6.54
CA HIS A 17 -5.14 -8.88 -6.85
C HIS A 17 -5.31 -10.38 -7.12
N GLU A 18 -4.42 -11.00 -7.91
CA GLU A 18 -4.45 -12.44 -8.18
C GLU A 18 -4.27 -13.30 -6.91
N ARG A 19 -3.67 -12.73 -5.86
CA ARG A 19 -3.51 -13.35 -4.54
C ARG A 19 -4.60 -12.99 -3.52
N GLY A 20 -5.65 -12.27 -3.95
CA GLY A 20 -6.83 -11.97 -3.13
C GLY A 20 -6.78 -10.65 -2.36
N TYR A 21 -5.83 -9.75 -2.66
CA TYR A 21 -5.85 -8.39 -2.12
C TYR A 21 -6.80 -7.51 -2.95
N GLU A 22 -8.10 -7.67 -2.72
CA GLU A 22 -9.19 -7.10 -3.54
C GLU A 22 -9.77 -5.78 -3.00
N VAL A 23 -9.44 -5.42 -1.76
CA VAL A 23 -9.93 -4.19 -1.12
C VAL A 23 -8.97 -3.03 -1.37
N ASP A 24 -9.50 -1.81 -1.47
CA ASP A 24 -8.70 -0.60 -1.58
C ASP A 24 -8.72 0.15 -0.25
N PHE A 25 -7.53 0.48 0.24
CA PHE A 25 -7.33 1.27 1.44
C PHE A 25 -6.76 2.64 1.10
N VAL A 26 -7.19 3.64 1.86
CA VAL A 26 -6.66 5.01 1.79
C VAL A 26 -6.30 5.51 3.18
N ILE A 27 -5.38 6.47 3.25
CA ILE A 27 -5.12 7.21 4.48
C ILE A 27 -5.94 8.50 4.43
N THR A 28 -6.82 8.70 5.41
CA THR A 28 -7.57 9.95 5.62
C THR A 28 -7.39 10.37 7.07
N ASP A 29 -7.05 11.63 7.32
CA ASP A 29 -6.91 12.19 8.68
C ASP A 29 -6.03 11.35 9.64
N GLY A 30 -5.00 10.70 9.10
CA GLY A 30 -4.08 9.85 9.87
C GLY A 30 -4.60 8.46 10.22
N VAL A 31 -5.76 8.05 9.71
CA VAL A 31 -6.32 6.70 9.85
C VAL A 31 -6.43 5.99 8.51
N ILE A 32 -6.38 4.66 8.52
CA ILE A 32 -6.67 3.85 7.34
C ILE A 32 -8.18 3.70 7.22
N ALA A 33 -8.70 3.90 6.01
CA ALA A 33 -10.09 3.67 5.68
C ALA A 33 -10.22 2.69 4.52
N CYS A 34 -11.14 1.74 4.64
CA CYS A 34 -11.59 0.89 3.55
C CYS A 34 -12.48 1.70 2.59
N VAL A 35 -12.15 1.74 1.30
CA VAL A 35 -12.90 2.54 0.32
C VAL A 35 -14.28 1.95 0.05
N GLN A 36 -14.39 0.62 0.04
CA GLN A 36 -15.58 -0.14 -0.34
C GLN A 36 -16.73 0.07 0.64
N ASP A 37 -16.47 0.02 1.95
CA ASP A 37 -17.49 0.09 3.00
C ASP A 37 -17.36 1.33 3.90
N ARG A 38 -16.33 2.16 3.70
CA ARG A 38 -16.02 3.38 4.48
C ARG A 38 -15.74 3.09 5.96
N SER A 39 -15.39 1.86 6.31
CA SER A 39 -14.93 1.52 7.65
C SER A 39 -13.56 2.14 7.93
N LEU A 40 -13.37 2.57 9.18
CA LEU A 40 -12.08 3.02 9.68
C LEU A 40 -11.41 1.86 10.38
N ILE A 41 -10.13 1.66 10.07
CA ILE A 41 -9.34 0.56 10.60
C ILE A 41 -8.27 1.15 11.51
N LYS A 42 -8.20 0.63 12.74
CA LYS A 42 -7.17 1.05 13.69
C LYS A 42 -5.85 0.34 13.40
N ALA A 43 -4.75 0.94 13.82
CA ALA A 43 -3.42 0.35 13.70
C ALA A 43 -3.26 -1.03 14.36
N GLU A 44 -4.07 -1.34 15.36
CA GLU A 44 -4.08 -2.64 16.05
C GLU A 44 -4.88 -3.73 15.31
N ASP A 45 -5.71 -3.36 14.32
CA ASP A 45 -6.64 -4.25 13.64
C ASP A 45 -6.13 -4.72 12.26
N PHE A 46 -4.94 -4.30 11.83
CA PHE A 46 -4.33 -4.72 10.57
C PHE A 46 -2.84 -4.99 10.68
N GLU A 47 -2.33 -5.74 9.70
CA GLU A 47 -0.91 -5.96 9.49
C GLU A 47 -0.52 -5.61 8.05
N ILE A 48 0.72 -5.14 7.87
CA ILE A 48 1.34 -4.98 6.56
C ILE A 48 2.11 -6.27 6.27
N THR A 49 1.61 -7.05 5.31
CA THR A 49 2.25 -8.32 4.94
C THR A 49 3.40 -8.10 3.96
N GLU A 50 3.28 -7.09 3.08
CA GLU A 50 4.26 -6.78 2.04
C GLU A 50 4.36 -5.28 1.76
N LYS A 51 5.52 -4.84 1.28
CA LYS A 51 5.79 -3.44 0.92
C LYS A 51 6.61 -3.39 -0.37
N TYR A 52 6.16 -2.55 -1.30
CA TYR A 52 6.83 -2.30 -2.57
C TYR A 52 7.10 -0.81 -2.74
N LEU A 53 8.36 -0.46 -2.96
CA LEU A 53 8.78 0.92 -3.25
C LEU A 53 9.06 1.06 -4.74
N PHE A 54 8.37 2.01 -5.37
CA PHE A 54 8.60 2.38 -6.74
C PHE A 54 9.18 3.80 -6.77
N ILE A 55 10.40 3.89 -7.28
CA ILE A 55 11.08 5.16 -7.52
C ILE A 55 11.15 5.37 -9.03
N ASP A 56 10.72 6.53 -9.48
CA ASP A 56 10.86 7.00 -10.84
C ASP A 56 12.02 8.00 -10.88
N ASP A 57 13.07 7.66 -11.62
CA ASP A 57 14.29 8.47 -11.71
C ASP A 57 14.06 9.83 -12.41
N CYS A 58 12.98 9.95 -13.19
CA CYS A 58 12.68 11.13 -13.98
C CYS A 58 11.64 12.04 -13.31
N ARG A 59 10.74 11.47 -12.50
CA ARG A 59 9.57 12.17 -11.94
C ARG A 59 9.37 11.78 -10.48
N LEU A 60 9.95 12.55 -9.56
CA LEU A 60 9.82 12.30 -8.12
C LEU A 60 8.35 12.26 -7.66
N GLU A 61 7.45 12.99 -8.33
CA GLU A 61 6.01 12.95 -8.05
C GLU A 61 5.35 11.60 -8.38
N SER A 62 6.01 10.77 -9.17
CA SER A 62 5.56 9.44 -9.54
C SER A 62 6.01 8.35 -8.58
N ASN A 63 6.84 8.68 -7.59
CA ASN A 63 7.27 7.75 -6.56
C ASN A 63 6.09 7.33 -5.69
N CYS A 64 5.97 6.03 -5.42
CA CYS A 64 4.94 5.54 -4.52
C CYS A 64 5.36 4.32 -3.72
N LEU A 65 4.68 4.15 -2.59
CA LEU A 65 4.67 2.94 -1.80
C LEU A 65 3.35 2.21 -2.05
N ILE A 66 3.45 0.90 -2.27
CA ILE A 66 2.30 -0.01 -2.27
C ILE A 66 2.47 -0.94 -1.09
N PHE A 67 1.46 -1.00 -0.23
CA PHE A 67 1.40 -1.90 0.90
C PHE A 67 0.30 -2.93 0.67
N ALA A 68 0.63 -4.18 0.95
CA ALA A 68 -0.34 -5.26 1.07
C ALA A 68 -0.80 -5.30 2.53
N VAL A 69 -2.09 -5.12 2.76
CA VAL A 69 -2.70 -4.98 4.08
C VAL A 69 -3.64 -6.16 4.32
N HIS A 70 -3.53 -6.78 5.48
CA HIS A 70 -4.41 -7.84 5.96
C HIS A 70 -5.07 -7.41 7.27
N ILE A 71 -6.38 -7.58 7.38
CA ILE A 71 -7.15 -7.23 8.59
C ILE A 71 -7.16 -8.43 9.52
N ILE A 72 -6.65 -8.30 10.75
CA ILE A 72 -6.29 -9.45 11.61
C ILE A 72 -7.50 -10.35 11.94
N ASP A 73 -8.67 -9.77 12.15
CA ASP A 73 -9.90 -10.48 12.56
C ASP A 73 -10.83 -10.84 11.39
N SER A 74 -10.37 -10.71 10.14
CA SER A 74 -11.14 -11.11 8.96
C SER A 74 -10.22 -11.64 7.87
N ASP A 75 -10.72 -12.37 6.88
CA ASP A 75 -9.88 -12.73 5.71
C ASP A 75 -9.76 -11.58 4.69
N THR A 76 -10.05 -10.34 5.13
CA THR A 76 -10.04 -9.16 4.26
C THR A 76 -8.60 -8.75 3.98
N LYS A 77 -8.27 -8.70 2.70
CA LYS A 77 -6.97 -8.29 2.19
C LYS A 77 -7.16 -7.17 1.19
N GLY A 78 -6.24 -6.20 1.22
CA GLY A 78 -6.33 -5.06 0.34
C GLY A 78 -5.02 -4.33 0.14
N ILE A 79 -5.07 -3.32 -0.72
CA ILE A 79 -3.93 -2.56 -1.18
C ILE A 79 -4.06 -1.14 -0.65
N LEU A 80 -3.01 -0.66 0.01
CA LEU A 80 -2.85 0.74 0.36
C LEU A 80 -1.75 1.35 -0.52
N MET A 81 -2.09 2.37 -1.30
CA MET A 81 -1.13 3.13 -2.09
C MET A 81 -0.90 4.51 -1.46
N ALA A 82 0.38 4.86 -1.28
CA ALA A 82 0.78 6.16 -0.74
C ALA A 82 1.84 6.81 -1.64
N SER A 83 1.67 8.10 -1.92
CA SER A 83 2.72 8.90 -2.58
C SER A 83 3.97 8.94 -1.70
N TYR A 84 5.15 8.77 -2.31
CA TYR A 84 6.41 8.79 -1.59
C TYR A 84 7.26 9.96 -2.06
N HIS A 85 7.21 11.08 -1.32
CA HIS A 85 8.10 12.20 -1.55
C HIS A 85 9.26 12.15 -0.57
N HIS A 86 10.47 11.93 -1.07
CA HIS A 86 11.66 12.09 -0.26
C HIS A 86 11.96 13.59 -0.12
N SER A 87 11.41 14.22 0.91
CA SER A 87 11.83 15.57 1.31
C SER A 87 13.22 15.46 1.93
N GLN A 88 14.26 15.73 1.15
CA GLN A 88 15.57 16.07 1.70
C GLN A 88 15.38 17.33 2.53
N ASN A 89 15.34 17.21 3.86
CA ASN A 89 15.53 18.36 4.74
C ASN A 89 16.97 18.80 4.52
N ILE A 90 17.17 19.76 3.62
CA ILE A 90 18.41 20.50 3.54
C ILE A 90 18.39 21.43 4.75
N SER A 91 19.05 20.99 5.82
CA SER A 91 19.30 21.81 7.01
C SER A 91 20.32 22.91 6.73
#